data_AF-A0A0N0U2S1-F1
#
_entry.id   AF-A0A0N0U2S1-F1
#
_cell.length_a   1.000
_cell.length_b   1.000
_cell.length_c   1.000
_cell.angle_alpha   90.00
_cell.angle_beta   90.00
_cell.angle_gamma   90.00
#
_symmetry.space_group_name_H-M   'P 1'
#
loop_
_entity.id
_entity.type
_entity.pdbx_description
1 polymer ?
#
loop_
_entity_poly.entity_id
_entity_poly.type
_entity_poly.pdbx_seq_one_letter_code
_entity_poly.pdbx_strand_id
1 'polypeptide(L)'
;MPNGTFVTVLIGVTVATVLYFLFRTNKQRTQQQYYSAECYSEPDSTSKECSICLVPLKRKDRYILPCEHEFHKVCIEEWKNQSPGHRALCPLCRSPFT
;
A
#
# COMPACT_ATOMS: atom_id res chain seq x y z
N MET A 1 7.33 41.41 6.76
CA MET A 1 6.04 40.76 7.02
C MET A 1 5.91 39.62 6.04
N PRO A 2 5.77 38.34 6.48
CA PRO A 2 5.66 37.24 5.53
C PRO A 2 4.42 37.48 4.64
N ASN A 3 4.64 37.45 3.33
CA ASN A 3 3.63 37.77 2.33
C ASN A 3 2.46 36.78 2.44
N GLY A 4 1.21 37.25 2.43
CA GLY A 4 0.02 36.41 2.63
C GLY A 4 -0.08 35.21 1.67
N THR A 5 0.60 35.27 0.53
CA THR A 5 0.77 34.17 -0.43
C THR A 5 1.54 32.98 0.14
N PHE A 6 2.49 33.20 1.04
CA PHE A 6 3.23 32.13 1.70
C PHE A 6 2.32 31.33 2.64
N VAL A 7 1.44 32.03 3.37
CA VAL A 7 0.48 31.41 4.30
C VAL A 7 -0.54 30.56 3.54
N THR A 8 -1.05 31.03 2.40
CA THR A 8 -2.03 30.27 1.60
C THR A 8 -1.43 29.03 0.97
N VAL A 9 -0.18 29.09 0.49
CA VAL A 9 0.51 27.91 -0.08
C VAL A 9 0.76 26.85 1.00
N LEU A 10 1.16 27.23 2.20
CA LEU A 10 1.36 26.29 3.31
C LEU A 10 0.05 25.61 3.73
N ILE A 11 -1.05 26.36 3.78
CA ILE A 11 -2.38 25.79 4.07
C ILE A 11 -2.79 24.82 2.96
N GLY A 12 -2.58 25.18 1.69
CA GLY A 12 -2.87 24.29 0.56
C GLY A 12 -2.09 22.97 0.61
N VAL A 13 -0.79 23.02 0.88
CA VAL A 13 0.07 21.82 0.98
C VAL A 13 -0.31 20.96 2.19
N THR A 14 -0.57 21.57 3.35
CA THR A 14 -0.98 20.83 4.56
C THR A 14 -2.35 20.18 4.35
N VAL A 15 -3.32 20.88 3.77
CA VAL A 15 -4.63 20.29 3.44
C VAL A 15 -4.48 19.15 2.43
N ALA A 16 -3.71 19.32 1.36
CA ALA A 16 -3.50 18.28 0.35
C ALA A 16 -2.81 17.03 0.92
N THR A 17 -1.78 17.21 1.75
CA THR A 17 -1.05 16.09 2.39
C THR A 17 -1.93 15.38 3.42
N VAL A 18 -2.70 16.11 4.23
CA VAL A 18 -3.65 15.54 5.18
C VAL A 18 -4.76 14.79 4.44
N LEU A 19 -5.35 15.35 3.38
CA LEU A 19 -6.37 14.67 2.57
C LEU A 19 -5.82 13.41 1.89
N TYR A 20 -4.61 13.47 1.34
CA TYR A 20 -3.92 12.31 0.78
C TYR A 20 -3.71 11.21 1.84
N PHE A 21 -3.26 11.58 3.04
CA PHE A 21 -3.04 10.63 4.13
C PHE A 21 -4.37 10.07 4.68
N LEU A 22 -5.40 10.89 4.81
CA LEU A 22 -6.74 10.46 5.23
C LEU A 22 -7.38 9.54 4.18
N PHE A 23 -7.23 9.85 2.89
CA PHE A 23 -7.73 8.98 1.82
C PHE A 23 -6.95 7.65 1.77
N ARG A 24 -5.63 7.70 1.94
CA ARG A 24 -4.76 6.52 2.04
C ARG A 24 -5.11 5.65 3.25
N THR A 25 -5.33 6.25 4.42
CA THR A 25 -5.74 5.53 5.64
C THR A 25 -7.20 5.07 5.57
N ASN A 26 -8.09 5.80 4.91
CA ASN A 26 -9.48 5.39 4.72
C ASN A 26 -9.59 4.18 3.78
N LYS A 27 -8.80 4.14 2.69
CA LYS A 27 -8.64 2.94 1.85
C LYS A 27 -8.20 1.72 2.67
N GLN A 28 -7.37 1.92 3.69
CA GLN A 28 -7.00 0.85 4.63
C GLN A 28 -8.14 0.49 5.59
N ARG A 29 -8.91 1.46 6.09
CA ARG A 29 -10.04 1.24 7.03
C ARG A 29 -11.25 0.56 6.39
N THR A 30 -11.60 0.90 5.15
CA THR A 30 -12.71 0.25 4.43
C THR A 30 -12.41 -1.21 4.10
N GLN A 31 -11.14 -1.60 3.92
CA GLN A 31 -10.74 -3.01 3.81
C GLN A 31 -10.68 -3.74 5.16
N GLN A 32 -10.29 -3.08 6.26
CA GLN A 32 -10.35 -3.69 7.60
C GLN A 32 -11.78 -3.89 8.10
N GLN A 33 -12.71 -2.98 7.82
CA GLN A 33 -14.12 -3.15 8.19
C GLN A 33 -14.80 -4.32 7.43
N TYR A 34 -14.30 -4.68 6.24
CA TYR A 34 -14.72 -5.88 5.53
C TYR A 34 -14.27 -7.17 6.25
N TYR A 35 -13.09 -7.14 6.92
CA TYR A 35 -12.53 -8.28 7.67
C TYR A 35 -13.23 -8.52 9.03
N SER A 36 -13.97 -7.54 9.57
CA SER A 36 -14.72 -7.69 10.82
C SER A 36 -16.14 -8.22 10.67
N ALA A 37 -16.65 -8.38 9.44
CA ALA A 37 -18.03 -8.83 9.19
C ALA A 37 -18.16 -10.33 8.82
N GLU A 38 -17.06 -11.01 8.48
CA GLU A 38 -17.05 -12.45 8.15
C GLU A 38 -16.59 -13.26 9.38
N CYS A 39 -17.47 -13.30 10.39
CA CYS A 39 -17.31 -14.11 11.59
C CYS A 39 -17.33 -15.62 11.24
N TYR A 40 -16.34 -16.38 11.73
CA TYR A 40 -16.22 -17.84 11.65
C TYR A 40 -16.04 -18.44 10.24
N SER A 41 -14.79 -18.41 9.76
CA SER A 41 -14.20 -19.65 9.24
C SER A 41 -12.83 -19.79 9.90
N GLU A 42 -12.43 -21.03 10.21
CA GLU A 42 -11.21 -21.38 10.93
C GLU A 42 -10.00 -20.59 10.43
N PRO A 43 -8.96 -20.35 11.25
CA PRO A 43 -7.72 -19.78 10.76
C PRO A 43 -7.17 -20.74 9.72
N ASP A 44 -7.51 -20.52 8.44
CA ASP A 44 -6.77 -21.08 7.34
C ASP A 44 -5.40 -20.44 7.48
N SER A 45 -4.51 -21.17 8.14
CA SER A 45 -3.11 -20.84 8.43
C SER A 45 -2.30 -20.49 7.17
N THR A 46 -2.96 -20.43 6.00
CA THR A 46 -2.39 -20.15 4.69
C THR A 46 -2.89 -18.83 4.06
N SER A 47 -3.65 -17.98 4.77
CA SER A 47 -3.96 -16.64 4.27
C SER A 47 -2.71 -15.74 4.29
N LYS A 48 -1.91 -15.78 3.22
CA LYS A 48 -0.73 -14.90 3.07
C LYS A 48 -1.14 -13.43 3.05
N GLU A 49 -0.37 -12.58 3.73
CA GLU A 49 -0.54 -11.12 3.74
C GLU A 49 0.47 -10.45 2.80
N CYS A 50 0.10 -9.30 2.25
CA CYS A 50 1.03 -8.49 1.46
C CYS A 50 1.98 -7.73 2.39
N SER A 51 3.28 -7.97 2.33
CA SER A 51 4.26 -7.31 3.21
C SER A 51 4.48 -5.81 2.93
N ILE A 52 3.92 -5.26 1.84
CA ILE A 52 3.98 -3.82 1.54
C ILE A 52 2.89 -3.06 2.31
N CYS A 53 1.68 -3.60 2.39
CA CYS A 53 0.52 -2.93 2.99
C CYS A 53 -0.04 -3.61 4.24
N LEU A 54 0.46 -4.81 4.58
CA LEU A 54 0.06 -5.65 5.71
C LEU A 54 -1.43 -6.03 5.66
N VAL A 55 -1.96 -6.29 4.46
CA VAL A 55 -3.36 -6.67 4.22
C VAL A 55 -3.41 -8.07 3.59
N PRO A 56 -4.42 -8.92 3.93
CA PRO A 56 -4.59 -10.24 3.33
C PRO A 56 -4.62 -10.22 1.79
N LEU A 57 -3.93 -11.19 1.18
CA LEU A 57 -3.88 -11.36 -0.26
C LEU A 57 -5.14 -12.09 -0.76
N LYS A 58 -6.03 -11.39 -1.48
CA LYS A 58 -7.14 -12.04 -2.21
C LYS A 58 -6.61 -12.74 -3.45
N ARG A 59 -7.11 -13.94 -3.77
CA ARG A 59 -6.65 -14.75 -4.93
C ARG A 59 -6.57 -13.96 -6.25
N LYS A 60 -7.46 -13.00 -6.49
CA LYS A 60 -7.55 -12.20 -7.72
C LYS A 60 -6.51 -11.07 -7.83
N ASP A 61 -6.02 -10.57 -6.69
CA ASP A 61 -5.19 -9.37 -6.61
C ASP A 61 -3.72 -9.69 -6.31
N ARG A 62 -3.37 -10.98 -6.26
CA ARG A 62 -2.00 -11.46 -6.05
C ARG A 62 -1.15 -11.24 -7.29
N TYR A 63 0.09 -10.83 -7.03
CA TYR A 63 1.18 -10.76 -7.98
C TYR A 63 2.34 -11.54 -7.38
N ILE A 64 2.77 -12.58 -8.09
CA ILE A 64 3.84 -13.47 -7.66
C ILE A 64 5.07 -13.10 -8.45
N LEU A 65 6.16 -12.79 -7.76
CA LEU A 65 7.45 -12.52 -8.40
C LEU A 65 8.14 -13.83 -8.80
N PRO A 66 9.16 -13.77 -9.68
CA PRO A 66 10.03 -14.91 -9.98
C PRO A 66 10.71 -15.52 -8.74
N CYS A 67 10.91 -14.70 -7.70
CA CYS A 67 11.41 -15.14 -6.40
C CYS A 67 10.33 -15.70 -5.46
N GLU A 68 9.15 -16.07 -5.98
CA GLU A 68 8.00 -16.68 -5.30
C GLU A 68 7.31 -15.83 -4.22
N HIS A 69 7.75 -14.58 -4.01
CA HIS A 69 7.11 -13.67 -3.08
C HIS A 69 5.81 -13.09 -3.65
N GLU A 70 4.76 -13.06 -2.83
CA GLU A 70 3.42 -12.60 -3.21
C GLU A 70 3.09 -11.21 -2.65
N PHE A 71 2.55 -10.34 -3.50
CA PHE A 71 2.11 -8.98 -3.13
C PHE A 71 0.79 -8.64 -3.83
N HIS A 72 0.11 -7.56 -3.41
CA HIS A 72 -0.96 -7.02 -4.25
C HIS A 72 -0.37 -6.41 -5.52
N LYS A 73 -1.02 -6.61 -6.68
CA LYS A 73 -0.65 -5.99 -7.97
C LYS A 73 -0.42 -4.48 -7.85
N VAL A 74 -1.34 -3.79 -7.19
CA VAL A 74 -1.25 -2.34 -6.96
C VAL A 74 -0.05 -1.98 -6.10
N CYS A 75 0.19 -2.73 -5.02
CA CYS A 75 1.30 -2.45 -4.10
C CYS A 75 2.66 -2.64 -4.77
N ILE A 76 2.83 -3.68 -5.58
CA ILE A 76 4.09 -3.92 -6.28
C ILE A 76 4.28 -2.93 -7.45
N GLU A 77 3.22 -2.48 -8.11
CA GLU A 77 3.29 -1.43 -9.12
C GLU A 77 3.68 -0.07 -8.52
N GLU A 78 3.04 0.31 -7.41
CA GLU A 78 3.40 1.51 -6.66
C GLU A 78 4.85 1.45 -6.17
N TRP A 79 5.30 0.29 -5.67
CA TRP A 79 6.68 0.07 -5.25
C TRP A 79 7.69 0.34 -6.37
N LYS A 80 7.43 -0.16 -7.59
CA LYS A 80 8.27 0.13 -8.77
C LYS A 80 8.34 1.62 -9.08
N ASN A 81 7.21 2.31 -8.96
CA ASN A 81 7.11 3.72 -9.31
C ASN A 81 7.76 4.64 -8.26
N GLN A 82 7.68 4.30 -6.98
CA GLN A 82 8.13 5.14 -5.87
C GLN A 82 9.60 4.95 -5.48
N SER A 83 10.29 3.91 -5.97
CA SER A 83 11.67 3.59 -5.58
C SER A 83 12.71 3.97 -6.66
N PRO A 84 13.27 5.20 -6.65
CA PRO A 84 14.38 5.55 -7.53
C PRO A 84 15.60 4.70 -7.17
N GLY A 85 15.93 3.72 -8.00
CA GLY A 85 17.08 2.81 -7.84
C GLY A 85 16.74 1.33 -7.58
N HIS A 86 15.53 1.00 -7.13
CA HIS A 86 15.10 -0.38 -6.83
C HIS A 86 13.90 -0.83 -7.68
N ARG A 87 13.71 -0.20 -8.86
CA ARG A 87 12.53 -0.30 -9.73
C ARG A 87 12.19 -1.72 -10.22
N ALA A 88 13.03 -2.70 -9.95
CA ALA A 88 12.81 -4.09 -10.33
C ALA A 88 13.32 -5.08 -9.27
N LEU A 89 13.41 -4.69 -8.00
CA LEU A 89 13.91 -5.57 -6.92
C LEU A 89 12.80 -5.90 -5.91
N CYS A 90 12.77 -7.17 -5.48
CA CYS A 90 11.77 -7.67 -4.54
C CYS A 90 11.88 -6.93 -3.20
N PRO A 91 10.77 -6.42 -2.62
CA PRO A 91 10.81 -5.79 -1.29
C PRO A 91 11.33 -6.71 -0.18
N LEU A 92 11.18 -8.03 -0.33
CA LEU A 92 11.55 -9.03 0.69
C LEU A 92 12.99 -9.52 0.50
N CYS A 93 13.35 -9.97 -0.70
CA CYS A 93 14.66 -10.61 -0.95
C CYS A 93 15.59 -9.83 -1.88
N ARG A 94 15.15 -8.68 -2.41
CA ARG A 94 15.89 -7.85 -3.37
C ARG A 94 16.29 -8.58 -4.66
N SER A 95 15.70 -9.74 -4.97
CA SER A 95 15.88 -10.41 -6.26
C SER A 95 15.25 -9.60 -7.39
N PRO A 96 15.84 -9.64 -8.61
CA PRO A 96 15.28 -8.95 -9.76
C PRO A 96 13.93 -9.53 -10.20
N PHE A 97 13.12 -8.72 -10.90
CA PHE A 97 11.80 -9.11 -11.42
C PHE A 97 11.87 -9.92 -12.74
N THR A 98 13.05 -10.49 -13.06
CA THR A 98 13.37 -11.20 -14.31
C THR A 98 12.57 -12.47 -14.52
#